data_AF-A0A6H1N4V6-F1
#
_entry.id   AF-A0A6H1N4V6-F1
#
_cell.length_a   1.000
_cell.length_b   1.000
_cell.length_c   1.000
_cell.angle_alpha   90.00
_cell.angle_beta   90.00
_cell.angle_gamma   90.00
#
_symmetry.space_group_name_H-M   'P 1'
#
loop_
_entity.id
_entity.type
_entity.pdbx_description
1 polymer ?
#
loop_
_entity_poly.entity_id
_entity_poly.type
_entity_poly.pdbx_seq_one_letter_code
_entity_poly.pdbx_strand_id
1 'polypeptide(L)'
;MLVRHRLSGADDDRISLDGPEKAAARVSGALTGDALLAAGDATAARHAYVAHLAAEPGPAGAWAGLGRALATAGTEPRAARLLCHRPERAHAVHQALLGVTDSPPDPIRLATWLGSPPA
;
A
#
# COMPACT_ATOMS: atom_id res chain seq x y z
N MET A 1 -23.12 -7.52 -14.25
CA MET A 1 -23.77 -7.73 -12.92
C MET A 1 -22.77 -7.32 -11.86
N LEU A 2 -22.93 -6.17 -11.20
CA LEU A 2 -22.00 -5.71 -10.16
C LEU A 2 -22.44 -6.29 -8.81
N VAL A 3 -21.60 -7.13 -8.21
CA VAL A 3 -21.79 -7.61 -6.83
C VAL A 3 -21.24 -6.56 -5.88
N ARG A 4 -22.08 -6.06 -4.97
CA ARG A 4 -21.70 -5.07 -3.96
C ARG A 4 -21.31 -5.82 -2.69
N HIS A 5 -20.02 -5.97 -2.42
CA HIS A 5 -19.56 -6.49 -1.14
C HIS A 5 -19.55 -5.35 -0.11
N ARG A 6 -20.56 -5.35 0.78
CA ARG A 6 -20.69 -4.37 1.85
C ARG A 6 -19.80 -4.83 3.01
N LEU A 7 -18.72 -4.10 3.30
CA LEU A 7 -17.80 -4.37 4.41
C LEU A 7 -18.29 -3.88 5.78
N SER A 8 -19.55 -3.45 5.88
CA SER A 8 -20.16 -3.07 7.16
C SER A 8 -21.67 -3.19 7.04
N GLY A 9 -22.21 -4.24 7.65
CA GLY A 9 -23.63 -4.44 7.92
C GLY A 9 -23.73 -5.00 9.32
N ALA A 10 -24.49 -4.33 10.19
CA ALA A 10 -24.55 -4.47 11.64
C ALA A 10 -25.18 -5.78 12.15
N ASP A 11 -24.90 -6.91 11.49
CA ASP A 11 -25.29 -8.27 11.92
C ASP A 11 -24.09 -9.23 11.89
N ASP A 12 -22.89 -8.71 11.60
CA ASP A 12 -21.65 -9.47 11.38
C ASP A 12 -20.60 -9.15 12.46
N ASP A 13 -21.00 -9.22 13.74
CA ASP A 13 -20.07 -9.22 14.90
C ASP A 13 -19.13 -10.45 14.90
N ARG A 14 -19.24 -11.31 13.91
CA ARG A 14 -18.16 -12.22 13.53
C ARG A 14 -17.22 -11.49 12.61
N ILE A 15 -16.26 -10.79 13.22
CA ILE A 15 -14.93 -10.57 12.64
C ILE A 15 -14.60 -11.82 11.82
N SER A 16 -14.57 -11.72 10.49
CA SER A 16 -14.19 -12.83 9.63
C SER A 16 -12.84 -13.35 10.12
N LEU A 17 -12.84 -14.49 10.83
CA LEU A 17 -11.68 -15.11 11.48
C LEU A 17 -10.62 -15.61 10.49
N ASP A 18 -10.86 -15.40 9.20
CA ASP A 18 -9.85 -15.62 8.18
C ASP A 18 -8.82 -14.49 8.20
N GLY A 19 -7.54 -14.88 8.23
CA GLY A 19 -6.43 -13.94 8.20
C GLY A 19 -6.49 -12.98 6.99
N PRO A 20 -5.81 -11.82 7.07
CA PRO A 20 -5.91 -10.74 6.08
C PRO A 20 -5.60 -11.20 4.64
N GLU A 21 -4.71 -12.18 4.48
CA GLU A 21 -4.38 -12.81 3.20
C GLU A 21 -5.59 -13.53 2.56
N LYS A 22 -6.32 -14.31 3.36
CA LYS A 22 -7.53 -15.03 2.92
C LYS A 22 -8.67 -14.06 2.62
N ALA A 23 -8.77 -12.97 3.37
CA ALA A 23 -9.74 -11.91 3.09
C ALA A 23 -9.42 -11.22 1.75
N ALA A 24 -8.15 -10.86 1.50
CA ALA A 24 -7.72 -10.27 0.24
C ALA A 24 -7.94 -11.20 -0.96
N ALA A 25 -7.66 -12.50 -0.81
CA ALA A 25 -7.82 -13.50 -1.88
C ALA A 25 -9.25 -13.62 -2.45
N ARG A 26 -10.27 -13.14 -1.72
CA ARG A 26 -11.66 -13.12 -2.18
C ARG A 26 -11.97 -12.02 -3.19
N VAL A 27 -11.12 -11.00 -3.27
CA VAL A 27 -11.30 -9.84 -4.14
C VAL A 27 -10.15 -9.80 -5.15
N SER A 28 -10.47 -10.02 -6.42
CA SER A 28 -9.47 -9.97 -7.49
C SER A 28 -8.73 -8.63 -7.48
N GLY A 29 -7.42 -8.67 -7.33
CA GLY A 29 -6.55 -7.49 -7.29
C GLY A 29 -6.39 -6.85 -5.91
N ALA A 30 -7.02 -7.37 -4.85
CA ALA A 30 -6.76 -6.92 -3.49
C ALA A 30 -5.49 -7.56 -2.92
N LEU A 31 -4.72 -6.74 -2.22
CA LEU A 31 -3.51 -7.13 -1.52
C LEU A 31 -3.80 -7.36 -0.03
N THR A 32 -2.94 -8.12 0.64
CA THR A 32 -2.99 -8.29 2.10
C THR A 32 -2.98 -6.94 2.83
N GLY A 33 -2.24 -5.96 2.31
CA GLY A 33 -2.23 -4.58 2.82
C GLY A 33 -3.59 -3.89 2.76
N ASP A 34 -4.40 -4.14 1.73
CA ASP A 34 -5.75 -3.56 1.60
C ASP A 34 -6.69 -4.13 2.68
N ALA A 35 -6.61 -5.43 2.94
CA ALA A 35 -7.40 -6.09 3.99
C ALA A 35 -7.00 -5.59 5.39
N LEU A 36 -5.70 -5.42 5.65
CA LEU A 36 -5.19 -4.87 6.91
C LEU A 36 -5.61 -3.41 7.12
N LEU A 37 -5.57 -2.59 6.06
CA LEU A 37 -6.10 -1.23 6.10
C LEU A 37 -7.59 -1.20 6.42
N ALA A 38 -8.38 -2.07 5.80
CA ALA A 38 -9.81 -2.18 6.05
C ALA A 38 -10.12 -2.63 7.50
N ALA A 39 -9.25 -3.46 8.08
CA ALA A 39 -9.32 -3.88 9.48
C ALA A 39 -8.81 -2.83 10.48
N GLY A 40 -8.25 -1.71 10.00
CA GLY A 40 -7.71 -0.63 10.84
C GLY A 40 -6.27 -0.82 11.30
N ASP A 41 -5.59 -1.91 10.90
CA ASP A 41 -4.19 -2.14 11.25
C ASP A 41 -3.24 -1.51 10.20
N ALA A 42 -3.11 -0.18 10.29
CA ALA A 42 -2.29 0.59 9.36
C ALA A 42 -0.78 0.25 9.44
N THR A 43 -0.29 -0.17 10.61
CA THR A 43 1.12 -0.55 10.79
C THR A 43 1.42 -1.87 10.11
N ALA A 44 0.57 -2.89 10.31
CA ALA A 44 0.71 -4.15 9.59
C ALA A 44 0.50 -3.96 8.09
N ALA A 45 -0.47 -3.12 7.68
CA ALA A 45 -0.69 -2.83 6.26
C ALA A 45 0.55 -2.21 5.61
N ARG A 46 1.21 -1.27 6.27
CA ARG A 46 2.49 -0.70 5.82
C ARG A 46 3.51 -1.80 5.54
N HIS A 47 3.71 -2.74 6.49
CA HIS A 47 4.65 -3.84 6.30
C HIS A 47 4.26 -4.73 5.13
N ALA A 48 2.98 -5.06 4.98
CA ALA A 48 2.48 -5.89 3.89
C ALA A 48 2.70 -5.24 2.51
N TYR A 49 2.46 -3.93 2.37
CA TYR A 49 2.75 -3.24 1.10
C TYR A 49 4.25 -3.15 0.80
N VAL A 50 5.10 -2.89 1.81
CA VAL A 50 6.56 -2.87 1.60
C VAL A 50 7.06 -4.24 1.15
N ALA A 51 6.59 -5.33 1.80
CA ALA A 51 6.93 -6.69 1.40
C ALA A 51 6.43 -7.02 -0.01
N HIS A 52 5.20 -6.62 -0.35
CA HIS A 52 4.65 -6.80 -1.69
C HIS A 52 5.48 -6.06 -2.74
N LEU A 53 5.80 -4.78 -2.52
CA LEU A 53 6.59 -3.97 -3.46
C LEU A 53 8.03 -4.49 -3.64
N ALA A 54 8.59 -5.16 -2.63
CA ALA A 54 9.88 -5.81 -2.74
C ALA A 54 9.85 -7.08 -3.62
N ALA A 55 8.72 -7.80 -3.63
CA ALA A 55 8.54 -9.00 -4.45
C ALA A 55 8.05 -8.68 -5.87
N GLU A 56 7.05 -7.80 -5.99
CA GLU A 56 6.43 -7.38 -7.24
C GLU A 56 6.23 -5.86 -7.23
N PRO A 57 7.15 -5.10 -7.83
CA PRO A 57 7.03 -3.63 -7.86
C PRO A 57 5.92 -3.10 -8.77
N GLY A 58 5.09 -3.98 -9.34
CA GLY A 58 4.36 -3.81 -10.60
C GLY A 58 3.19 -2.82 -10.62
N PRO A 59 2.14 -2.95 -9.79
CA PRO A 59 0.97 -2.09 -9.92
C PRO A 59 1.08 -0.81 -9.08
N ALA A 60 0.78 0.34 -9.70
CA ALA A 60 0.69 1.64 -9.02
C ALA A 60 -0.28 1.65 -7.82
N GLY A 61 -1.25 0.72 -7.80
CA GLY A 61 -2.18 0.54 -6.68
C GLY A 61 -1.49 0.23 -5.34
N ALA A 62 -0.42 -0.57 -5.34
CA ALA A 62 0.33 -0.90 -4.13
C ALA A 62 1.04 0.33 -3.54
N TRP A 63 1.53 1.24 -4.39
CA TRP A 63 2.14 2.50 -3.98
C TRP A 63 1.13 3.45 -3.34
N ALA A 64 -0.08 3.54 -3.90
CA ALA A 64 -1.17 4.32 -3.31
C ALA A 64 -1.63 3.73 -1.98
N GLY A 65 -1.74 2.40 -1.90
CA GLY A 65 -2.05 1.66 -0.67
C GLY A 65 -1.03 1.91 0.44
N LEU A 66 0.27 1.87 0.11
CA LEU A 66 1.34 2.25 1.04
C LEU A 66 1.18 3.70 1.53
N GLY A 67 0.90 4.65 0.62
CA GLY A 67 0.62 6.04 0.98
C GLY A 67 -0.53 6.18 1.97
N ARG A 68 -1.61 5.43 1.77
CA ARG A 68 -2.76 5.40 2.67
C ARG A 68 -2.39 4.81 4.03
N ALA A 69 -1.64 3.72 4.08
CA ALA A 69 -1.17 3.11 5.33
C ALA A 69 -0.31 4.08 6.15
N LEU A 70 0.62 4.79 5.51
CA LEU A 70 1.44 5.81 6.18
C LEU A 70 0.59 6.96 6.73
N ALA A 71 -0.37 7.45 5.95
CA ALA A 71 -1.28 8.52 6.36
C ALA A 71 -2.15 8.11 7.56
N THR A 72 -2.74 6.91 7.54
CA THR A 72 -3.57 6.39 8.63
C THR A 72 -2.75 6.12 9.90
N ALA A 73 -1.51 5.62 9.74
CA ALA A 73 -0.60 5.41 10.87
C ALA A 73 0.01 6.72 11.42
N GLY A 74 -0.15 7.85 10.73
CA GLY A 74 0.47 9.13 11.12
C GLY A 74 2.00 9.14 10.99
N THR A 75 2.56 8.32 10.11
CA THR A 75 4.02 8.16 9.94
C THR A 75 4.49 8.67 8.58
N GLU A 76 5.76 9.11 8.51
CA GLU A 76 6.40 9.53 7.25
C GLU A 76 5.56 10.50 6.41
N PRO A 77 5.16 11.67 6.96
CA PRO A 77 4.13 12.54 6.37
C PRO A 77 4.45 13.01 4.95
N ARG A 78 5.75 13.09 4.60
CA ARG A 78 6.19 13.43 3.23
C ARG A 78 5.93 12.30 2.26
N ALA A 79 6.35 11.08 2.58
CA ALA A 79 6.07 9.89 1.78
C ALA A 79 4.56 9.67 1.67
N ALA A 80 3.82 9.76 2.79
CA ALA A 80 2.36 9.64 2.80
C ALA A 80 1.69 10.60 1.82
N ARG A 81 2.08 11.88 1.83
CA ARG A 81 1.56 12.90 0.91
C ARG A 81 1.92 12.60 -0.54
N LEU A 82 3.18 12.29 -0.84
CA LEU A 82 3.60 11.98 -2.21
C LEU A 82 2.83 10.79 -2.75
N LEU A 83 2.77 9.69 -1.99
CA LEU A 83 2.15 8.44 -2.43
C LEU A 83 0.62 8.52 -2.51
N CYS A 84 -0.03 9.36 -1.70
CA CYS A 84 -1.47 9.61 -1.84
C CYS A 84 -1.85 10.43 -3.08
N HIS A 85 -0.94 11.27 -3.59
CA HIS A 85 -1.27 12.21 -4.67
C HIS A 85 -0.58 11.92 -6.01
N ARG A 86 0.60 11.30 -5.98
CA ARG A 86 1.45 11.03 -7.15
C ARG A 86 2.20 9.69 -7.01
N PRO A 87 1.51 8.57 -6.73
CA PRO A 87 2.15 7.25 -6.58
C PRO A 87 2.92 6.82 -7.83
N GLU A 88 2.47 7.24 -9.02
CA GLU A 88 3.08 6.91 -10.31
C GLU A 88 4.50 7.47 -10.43
N ARG A 89 4.76 8.63 -9.81
CA ARG A 89 6.11 9.23 -9.80
C ARG A 89 7.08 8.39 -8.98
N ALA A 90 6.65 7.88 -7.83
CA ALA A 90 7.48 6.99 -7.02
C ALA A 90 7.74 5.67 -7.76
N HIS A 91 6.70 5.09 -8.35
CA HIS A 91 6.81 3.88 -9.15
C HIS A 91 7.77 4.04 -10.34
N ALA A 92 7.62 5.09 -11.14
CA ALA A 92 8.48 5.33 -12.31
C ALA A 92 9.95 5.48 -11.93
N VAL A 93 10.25 6.21 -10.86
CA VAL A 93 11.63 6.38 -10.39
C VAL A 93 12.17 5.08 -9.79
N HIS A 94 11.35 4.32 -9.06
CA HIS A 94 11.74 3.00 -8.55
C HIS A 94 12.13 2.05 -9.68
N GLN A 95 11.32 1.99 -10.75
CA GLN A 95 11.62 1.20 -11.94
C GLN A 95 12.89 1.66 -12.65
N ALA A 96 13.08 2.97 -12.80
CA ALA A 96 14.29 3.53 -13.40
C ALA A 96 15.55 3.17 -12.58
N LEU A 97 15.47 3.24 -11.25
CA LEU A 97 16.58 2.87 -10.37
C LEU A 97 16.86 1.37 -10.41
N LEU A 98 15.83 0.53 -10.39
CA LEU A 98 15.96 -0.92 -10.57
C LEU A 98 16.68 -1.29 -11.87
N GLY A 99 16.49 -0.53 -12.94
CA GLY A 99 17.19 -0.76 -14.21
C GLY A 99 18.68 -0.42 -14.19
N VAL A 100 19.15 0.32 -13.18
CA VAL A 100 20.54 0.81 -13.06
C VAL A 100 21.27 0.22 -11.84
N THR A 101 20.53 -0.29 -10.85
CA THR A 101 21.07 -0.83 -9.61
C THR A 101 20.61 -2.27 -9.38
N ASP A 102 21.48 -3.12 -8.84
CA ASP A 102 21.17 -4.52 -8.53
C ASP A 102 20.23 -4.72 -7.32
N SER A 103 19.81 -3.63 -6.65
CA SER A 103 18.94 -3.70 -5.46
C SER A 103 17.77 -2.73 -5.57
N PRO A 104 16.51 -3.16 -5.30
CA PRO A 104 15.37 -2.25 -5.22
C PRO A 104 15.59 -1.19 -4.14
N PRO A 105 15.36 0.10 -4.44
CA PRO A 105 15.41 1.14 -3.42
C PRO A 105 14.23 1.01 -2.45
N ASP A 106 14.46 1.29 -1.17
CA ASP A 106 13.38 1.31 -0.17
C ASP A 106 12.26 2.29 -0.60
N PRO A 107 11.02 1.83 -0.74
CA PRO A 107 9.95 2.63 -1.34
C PRO A 107 9.56 3.85 -0.49
N ILE A 108 9.71 3.76 0.84
CA ILE A 108 9.38 4.84 1.76
C ILE A 108 10.47 5.92 1.70
N ARG A 109 11.75 5.53 1.76
CA ARG A 109 12.88 6.46 1.61
C ARG A 109 12.85 7.16 0.27
N LEU A 110 12.57 6.42 -0.81
CA LEU A 110 12.41 6.98 -2.14
C LEU A 110 11.29 8.02 -2.20
N ALA A 111 10.12 7.71 -1.64
CA ALA A 111 8.99 8.64 -1.60
C ALA A 111 9.29 9.88 -0.74
N THR A 112 9.96 9.72 0.40
CA THR A 112 10.39 10.86 1.24
C THR A 112 11.37 11.77 0.50
N TRP A 113 12.31 11.21 -0.25
CA TRP A 113 13.23 11.98 -1.08
C TRP A 113 12.50 12.75 -2.19
N LEU A 114 11.62 12.08 -2.95
CA LEU A 114 10.86 12.71 -4.04
C LEU A 114 9.88 13.80 -3.56
N GLY A 115 9.40 13.70 -2.32
CA GLY A 115 8.53 14.67 -1.68
C GLY A 115 9.26 15.83 -1.00
N SER A 116 10.59 15.83 -1.00
CA SER A 116 11.39 16.93 -0.44
C SER A 116 11.45 18.10 -1.43
N PRO A 117 11.38 19.36 -0.95
CA PRO A 117 11.53 20.53 -1.82
C PRO A 117 12.93 20.53 -2.46
N PRO A 118 13.08 21.11 -3.67
CA PRO A 118 14.41 21.37 -4.21
C PRO A 118 15.17 22.28 -3.24
N ALA A 119 16.46 21.99 -3.06
CA ALA A 119 17.37 22.80 -2.26
C ALA A 119 17.57 24.20 -2.85
#